data_AF-A0A955CKB2-F1
#
_entry.id   AF-A0A955CKB2-F1
#
_cell.length_a   1.000
_cell.length_b   1.000
_cell.length_c   1.000
_cell.angle_alpha   90.00
_cell.angle_beta   90.00
_cell.angle_gamma   90.00
#
_symmetry.space_group_name_H-M   'P 1'
#
loop_
_entity.id
_entity.type
_entity.pdbx_description
1 polymer ?
#
loop_
_entity_poly.entity_id
_entity_poly.type
_entity_poly.pdbx_seq_one_letter_code
_entity_poly.pdbx_strand_id
1 'polypeptide(L)'
;MPKTHDEDLFKDSVMTFGEHLEELRGALARALVGLAIGVALGLLFADDVVRLIESPLKEALKEYHKALAVKKYEGDLTPEQLTLIDRHGIAPEVIEIEVSHVLDQLTDVLPDSFDTSTVSAASFGSDELATLDIQSFSAKLVTHQAKEQEVIWNLLSAPQQQKLKQWAQPANGTSTSSSTNARGDMRRLLNELLGRPQLFRSEQFKTLPKQFRDESLQLALARSLKAAEESDSESRTRQMNRWVLHSVFRNDLPRPQPKMTQVATWKPVDGQIITLNAQEAFMVWFKAAFVTGFIIASPWVFYQIWMFVAAGLYPHEKGYVYTFLPFSMALFAAGAILAFVFVFPFVLNFLFLYNQNLEIVPNLRLSEWMSLALFLPIGFGISFQLPLVMLLLERIGVFTINDYLSKWRVAVLVICIISMVLTPADPSSMLLMAIPLVLLYFGGVGLCKWMPKRRSPLGSGFDPV
;
A
#
# COMPACT_ATOMS: atom_id res chain seq x y z
N MET A 1 -29.12 -59.26 -57.61
CA MET A 1 -28.44 -58.99 -56.32
C MET A 1 -28.85 -57.61 -55.86
N PRO A 2 -29.45 -57.45 -54.67
CA PRO A 2 -29.76 -56.12 -54.15
C PRO A 2 -28.45 -55.46 -53.73
N LYS A 3 -28.26 -54.18 -54.08
CA LYS A 3 -27.17 -53.36 -53.58
C LYS A 3 -27.44 -53.10 -52.09
N THR A 4 -26.54 -53.57 -51.23
CA THR A 4 -26.49 -53.28 -49.81
C THR A 4 -26.32 -51.77 -49.63
N HIS A 5 -27.38 -51.11 -49.15
CA HIS A 5 -27.47 -49.65 -49.01
C HIS A 5 -26.82 -49.13 -47.71
N ASP A 6 -26.19 -50.03 -46.94
CA ASP A 6 -25.68 -49.76 -45.59
C ASP A 6 -24.17 -49.46 -45.51
N GLU A 7 -23.37 -49.80 -46.54
CA GLU A 7 -21.91 -49.63 -46.49
C GLU A 7 -21.42 -48.20 -46.85
N ASP A 8 -22.28 -47.33 -47.37
CA ASP A 8 -21.91 -45.96 -47.78
C ASP A 8 -22.35 -44.86 -46.80
N LEU A 9 -23.06 -45.20 -45.71
CA LEU A 9 -23.60 -44.20 -44.76
C LEU A 9 -22.56 -43.57 -43.83
N PHE A 10 -21.40 -44.22 -43.65
CA PHE A 10 -20.31 -43.76 -42.79
C PHE A 10 -19.10 -43.24 -43.57
N LYS A 11 -19.14 -43.27 -44.91
CA LYS A 11 -17.98 -43.04 -45.77
C LYS A 11 -17.66 -41.55 -45.97
N ASP A 12 -18.65 -40.68 -45.75
CA ASP A 12 -18.56 -39.25 -46.06
C ASP A 12 -18.49 -38.31 -44.85
N SER A 13 -18.48 -38.79 -43.60
CA SER A 13 -18.82 -37.91 -42.47
C SER A 13 -18.00 -37.97 -41.20
N VAL A 14 -16.89 -38.68 -41.12
CA VAL A 14 -16.01 -38.59 -39.94
C VAL A 14 -14.57 -38.50 -40.40
N MET A 15 -13.92 -37.37 -40.14
CA MET A 15 -12.47 -37.22 -40.34
C MET A 15 -11.74 -38.31 -39.54
N THR A 16 -10.65 -38.83 -40.10
CA THR A 16 -9.80 -39.74 -39.35
C THR A 16 -9.23 -39.03 -38.11
N PHE A 17 -8.92 -39.79 -37.04
CA PHE A 17 -8.32 -39.21 -35.84
C PHE A 17 -7.05 -38.40 -36.13
N GLY A 18 -6.26 -38.82 -37.14
CA GLY A 18 -5.10 -38.07 -37.62
C GLY A 18 -5.46 -36.72 -38.25
N GLU A 19 -6.47 -36.68 -39.10
CA GLU A 19 -6.98 -35.43 -39.71
C GLU A 19 -7.57 -34.49 -38.64
N HIS A 20 -8.25 -35.02 -37.63
CA HIS A 20 -8.76 -34.22 -36.52
C HIS A 20 -7.61 -33.59 -35.68
N LEU A 21 -6.50 -34.32 -35.47
CA LEU A 21 -5.30 -33.77 -34.83
C LEU A 21 -4.61 -32.71 -35.69
N GLU A 22 -4.57 -32.90 -37.00
CA GLU A 22 -4.04 -31.93 -37.96
C GLU A 22 -4.83 -30.61 -37.90
N GLU A 23 -6.16 -30.72 -37.84
CA GLU A 23 -7.05 -29.59 -37.71
C GLU A 23 -6.96 -28.91 -36.34
N LEU A 24 -6.84 -29.70 -35.26
CA LEU A 24 -6.57 -29.17 -33.91
C LEU A 24 -5.30 -28.31 -33.92
N ARG A 25 -4.21 -28.84 -34.47
CA ARG A 25 -2.93 -28.14 -34.55
C ARG A 25 -3.06 -26.85 -35.35
N GLY A 26 -3.71 -26.90 -36.52
CA GLY A 26 -3.93 -25.73 -37.36
C GLY A 26 -4.79 -24.66 -36.67
N ALA A 27 -5.87 -25.06 -36.01
CA ALA A 27 -6.75 -24.17 -35.25
C ALA A 27 -6.01 -23.54 -34.07
N LEU A 28 -5.25 -24.33 -33.31
CA LEU A 28 -4.44 -23.86 -32.19
C LEU A 28 -3.38 -22.85 -32.66
N ALA A 29 -2.67 -23.13 -33.75
CA ALA A 29 -1.67 -22.23 -34.30
C ALA A 29 -2.29 -20.89 -34.72
N ARG A 30 -3.42 -20.91 -35.44
CA ARG A 30 -4.14 -19.68 -35.84
C ARG A 30 -4.69 -18.91 -34.64
N ALA A 31 -5.19 -19.62 -33.63
CA ALA A 31 -5.66 -19.00 -32.39
C ALA A 31 -4.51 -18.32 -31.63
N LEU A 32 -3.34 -18.97 -31.54
CA LEU A 32 -2.14 -18.41 -30.93
C LEU A 32 -1.62 -17.18 -31.68
N VAL A 33 -1.63 -17.19 -33.01
CA VAL A 33 -1.26 -16.01 -33.82
C VAL A 33 -2.22 -14.85 -33.55
N GLY A 34 -3.53 -15.12 -33.54
CA GLY A 34 -4.52 -14.09 -33.21
C GLY A 34 -4.38 -13.56 -31.79
N LEU A 35 -4.07 -14.44 -30.83
CA LEU A 35 -3.77 -14.04 -29.46
C LEU A 35 -2.50 -13.17 -29.38
N ALA A 36 -1.44 -13.52 -30.10
CA ALA A 36 -0.21 -12.73 -30.12
C ALA A 36 -0.46 -11.32 -30.70
N ILE A 37 -1.24 -11.22 -31.77
CA ILE A 37 -1.69 -9.93 -32.33
C ILE A 37 -2.53 -9.17 -31.30
N GLY A 38 -3.48 -9.84 -30.65
CA GLY A 38 -4.29 -9.25 -29.59
C GLY A 38 -3.45 -8.70 -28.46
N VAL A 39 -2.48 -9.46 -27.93
CA VAL A 39 -1.55 -9.02 -26.88
C VAL A 39 -0.72 -7.83 -27.34
N ALA A 40 -0.23 -7.83 -28.59
CA ALA A 40 0.49 -6.69 -29.14
C ALA A 40 -0.39 -5.42 -29.19
N LEU A 41 -1.66 -5.55 -29.56
CA LEU A 41 -2.63 -4.45 -29.49
C LEU A 41 -2.97 -4.06 -28.05
N GLY A 42 -3.03 -5.04 -27.14
CA GLY A 42 -3.29 -4.83 -25.72
C GLY A 42 -2.23 -3.98 -25.03
N LEU A 43 -0.97 -4.01 -25.50
CA LEU A 43 0.09 -3.13 -25.00
C LEU A 43 -0.24 -1.63 -25.18
N LEU A 44 -1.05 -1.28 -26.17
CA LEU A 44 -1.46 0.11 -26.41
C LEU A 44 -2.46 0.63 -25.37
N PHE A 45 -3.21 -0.27 -24.73
CA PHE A 45 -4.30 0.05 -23.79
C PHE A 45 -3.97 -0.32 -22.34
N ALA A 46 -2.77 -0.83 -22.09
CA ALA A 46 -2.38 -1.34 -20.78
C ALA A 46 -2.50 -0.26 -19.68
N ASP A 47 -2.06 0.97 -19.96
CA ASP A 47 -2.14 2.08 -19.00
C ASP A 47 -3.59 2.45 -18.65
N ASP A 48 -4.46 2.50 -19.65
CA ASP A 48 -5.88 2.81 -19.45
C ASP A 48 -6.58 1.74 -18.62
N VAL A 49 -6.25 0.47 -18.86
CA VAL A 49 -6.82 -0.66 -18.12
C VAL A 49 -6.30 -0.69 -16.68
N VAL A 50 -5.01 -0.42 -16.45
CA VAL A 50 -4.48 -0.27 -15.10
C VAL A 50 -5.23 0.83 -14.34
N ARG A 51 -5.42 2.01 -14.95
CA ARG A 51 -6.14 3.13 -14.33
C ARG A 51 -7.61 2.81 -14.07
N LEU A 52 -8.29 2.16 -15.02
CA LEU A 52 -9.68 1.73 -14.89
C LEU A 52 -9.86 0.81 -13.68
N ILE A 53 -8.91 -0.10 -13.47
CA ILE A 53 -8.92 -1.06 -12.38
C ILE A 53 -8.51 -0.41 -11.06
N GLU A 54 -7.53 0.50 -11.06
CA GLU A 54 -7.01 1.19 -9.88
C GLU A 54 -8.01 2.13 -9.21
N SER A 55 -8.86 2.79 -10.00
CA SER A 55 -9.88 3.74 -9.51
C SER A 55 -10.81 3.16 -8.43
N PRO A 56 -11.58 2.08 -8.69
CA PRO A 56 -12.50 1.53 -7.69
C PRO A 56 -11.79 1.04 -6.44
N LEU A 57 -10.54 0.59 -6.55
CA LEU A 57 -9.77 0.20 -5.37
C LEU A 57 -9.37 1.41 -4.53
N LYS A 58 -8.82 2.46 -5.15
CA LYS A 58 -8.41 3.67 -4.42
C LYS A 58 -9.56 4.25 -3.63
N GLU A 59 -10.74 4.24 -4.23
CA GLU A 59 -11.98 4.70 -3.60
C GLU A 59 -12.38 3.80 -2.43
N ALA A 60 -12.39 2.48 -2.61
CA ALA A 60 -12.71 1.55 -1.54
C ALA A 60 -11.69 1.59 -0.37
N LEU A 61 -10.40 1.75 -0.67
CA LEU A 61 -9.34 1.87 0.33
C LEU A 61 -9.42 3.20 1.09
N LYS A 62 -9.75 4.28 0.39
CA LYS A 62 -10.02 5.58 1.01
C LYS A 62 -11.19 5.48 1.99
N GLU A 63 -12.29 4.86 1.58
CA GLU A 63 -13.46 4.65 2.45
C GLU A 63 -13.11 3.82 3.70
N TYR A 64 -12.34 2.74 3.51
CA TYR A 64 -11.86 1.91 4.60
C TYR A 64 -10.97 2.69 5.58
N HIS A 65 -9.99 3.46 5.09
CA HIS A 65 -9.10 4.27 5.93
C HIS A 65 -9.84 5.38 6.68
N LYS A 66 -10.87 5.99 6.06
CA LYS A 66 -11.74 6.96 6.76
C LYS A 66 -12.45 6.31 7.94
N ALA A 67 -13.08 5.15 7.72
CA ALA A 67 -13.78 4.43 8.78
C ALA A 67 -12.84 4.05 9.93
N LEU A 68 -11.62 3.62 9.60
CA LEU A 68 -10.59 3.32 10.59
C LEU A 68 -10.14 4.57 11.35
N ALA A 69 -9.96 5.70 10.67
CA ALA A 69 -9.61 6.97 11.29
C ALA A 69 -10.71 7.47 12.23
N VAL A 70 -11.99 7.38 11.85
CA VAL A 70 -13.12 7.72 12.74
C VAL A 70 -13.09 6.87 14.01
N LYS A 71 -12.95 5.55 13.89
CA LYS A 71 -12.86 4.64 15.05
C LYS A 71 -11.62 4.93 15.91
N LYS A 72 -10.47 5.24 15.30
CA LYS A 72 -9.22 5.51 16.01
C LYS A 72 -9.31 6.76 16.88
N TYR A 73 -9.98 7.81 16.40
CA TYR A 73 -10.10 9.09 17.10
C TYR A 73 -11.45 9.27 17.81
N GLU A 74 -12.23 8.20 17.90
CA GLU A 74 -13.48 8.17 18.64
C GLU A 74 -13.19 8.39 20.14
N GLY A 75 -13.70 9.51 20.69
CA GLY A 75 -13.44 9.93 22.08
C GLY A 75 -12.38 11.02 22.23
N ASP A 76 -11.42 11.12 21.31
CA ASP A 76 -10.37 12.16 21.32
C ASP A 76 -10.78 13.43 20.56
N LEU A 77 -11.63 13.30 19.53
CA LEU A 77 -12.10 14.40 18.69
C LEU A 77 -13.55 14.78 19.00
N THR A 78 -13.87 16.05 18.75
CA THR A 78 -15.26 16.54 18.80
C THR A 78 -16.11 15.95 17.66
N PRO A 79 -17.44 15.86 17.81
CA PRO A 79 -18.33 15.37 16.75
C PRO A 79 -18.14 16.12 15.42
N GLU A 80 -17.95 17.44 15.46
CA GLU A 80 -17.68 18.26 14.26
C GLU A 80 -16.37 17.85 13.57
N GLN A 81 -15.30 17.60 14.33
CA GLN A 81 -14.03 17.11 13.80
C GLN A 81 -14.12 15.70 13.23
N LEU A 82 -14.92 14.82 13.82
CA LEU A 82 -15.18 13.49 13.27
C LEU A 82 -15.92 13.59 11.92
N THR A 83 -16.80 14.57 11.73
CA THR A 83 -17.44 14.79 10.42
C THR A 83 -16.47 15.25 9.34
N LEU A 84 -15.35 15.88 9.70
CA LEU A 84 -14.29 16.20 8.73
C LEU A 84 -13.62 14.94 8.18
N ILE A 85 -13.44 13.92 9.03
CA ILE A 85 -12.89 12.63 8.61
C ILE A 85 -13.88 11.91 7.70
N ASP A 86 -15.13 11.80 8.13
CA ASP A 86 -16.16 11.03 7.43
C ASP A 86 -16.54 11.67 6.08
N ARG A 87 -16.93 12.95 6.11
CA ARG A 87 -17.43 13.67 4.93
C ARG A 87 -16.33 14.16 4.01
N HIS A 88 -15.26 14.74 4.57
CA HIS A 88 -14.20 15.37 3.77
C HIS A 88 -12.99 14.45 3.55
N GLY A 89 -12.89 13.34 4.29
CA GLY A 89 -11.75 12.44 4.19
C GLY A 89 -10.47 13.09 4.66
N ILE A 90 -10.51 13.89 5.73
CA ILE A 90 -9.34 14.57 6.29
C ILE A 90 -9.15 14.08 7.72
N ALA A 91 -8.02 13.45 8.01
CA ALA A 91 -7.71 12.91 9.33
C ALA A 91 -6.52 13.64 9.97
N PRO A 92 -6.47 13.72 11.32
CA PRO A 92 -5.32 14.28 12.01
C PRO A 92 -4.14 13.31 11.95
N GLU A 93 -3.01 13.79 11.46
CA GLU A 93 -1.71 13.14 11.53
C GLU A 93 -0.83 13.90 12.52
N VAL A 94 -0.37 13.19 13.55
CA VAL A 94 0.54 13.77 14.54
C VAL A 94 1.93 13.80 13.94
N ILE A 95 2.42 15.01 13.68
CA ILE A 95 3.81 15.23 13.29
C ILE A 95 4.60 15.77 14.48
N GLU A 96 5.85 15.36 14.57
CA GLU A 96 6.77 15.91 15.57
C GLU A 96 7.52 17.08 14.96
N ILE A 97 7.34 18.25 15.56
CA ILE A 97 7.97 19.48 15.10
C ILE A 97 8.98 19.94 16.13
N GLU A 98 10.17 20.31 15.67
CA GLU A 98 11.16 20.98 16.52
C GLU A 98 10.74 22.44 16.72
N VAL A 99 10.22 22.76 17.90
CA VAL A 99 9.68 24.09 18.23
C VAL A 99 10.75 25.20 18.07
N SER A 100 11.99 24.81 18.35
CA SER A 100 13.20 25.61 18.26
C SER A 100 13.37 26.22 16.84
N HIS A 101 13.22 25.39 15.80
CA HIS A 101 13.41 25.80 14.41
C HIS A 101 12.25 26.65 13.91
N VAL A 102 11.02 26.34 14.35
CA VAL A 102 9.83 27.13 14.01
C VAL A 102 9.92 28.53 14.61
N LEU A 103 10.37 28.66 15.86
CA LEU A 103 10.56 29.94 16.51
C LEU A 103 11.64 30.79 15.84
N ASP A 104 12.76 30.19 15.44
CA ASP A 104 13.82 30.89 14.70
C ASP A 104 13.28 31.42 13.36
N GLN A 105 12.55 30.60 12.59
CA GLN A 105 11.92 31.03 11.33
C GLN A 105 10.86 32.11 11.55
N LEU A 106 10.03 32.01 12.60
CA LEU A 106 9.03 33.02 12.93
C LEU A 106 9.68 34.34 13.36
N THR A 107 10.80 34.27 14.07
CA THR A 107 11.57 35.45 14.49
C THR A 107 12.17 36.18 13.29
N ASP A 108 12.70 35.45 12.30
CA ASP A 108 13.23 36.05 11.07
C ASP A 108 12.15 36.78 10.26
N VAL A 109 10.91 36.26 10.26
CA VAL A 109 9.78 36.83 9.51
C VAL A 109 9.08 37.96 10.28
N LEU A 110 8.99 37.86 11.61
CA LEU A 110 8.27 38.79 12.49
C LEU A 110 9.17 39.26 13.66
N PRO A 111 10.22 40.05 13.37
CA PRO A 111 11.23 40.42 14.37
C PRO A 111 10.67 41.23 15.55
N ASP A 112 9.62 42.04 15.33
CA ASP A 112 9.05 42.92 16.37
C ASP A 112 7.94 42.25 17.20
N SER A 113 7.48 41.06 16.80
CA SER A 113 6.33 40.39 17.44
C SER A 113 6.71 39.44 18.57
N PHE A 114 8.00 39.05 18.63
CA PHE A 114 8.50 38.08 19.61
C PHE A 114 9.73 38.67 20.32
N ASP A 115 9.75 38.66 21.66
CA ASP A 115 10.95 39.00 22.43
C ASP A 115 11.97 37.87 22.31
N THR A 116 12.80 37.97 21.26
CA THR A 116 13.79 36.99 20.81
C THR A 116 14.85 36.66 21.87
N SER A 117 15.01 37.54 22.87
CA SER A 117 16.03 37.40 23.91
C SER A 117 15.79 36.18 24.83
N THR A 118 14.53 35.74 24.95
CA THR A 118 14.09 34.70 25.91
C THR A 118 13.77 33.34 25.32
N VAL A 119 13.61 33.21 23.99
CA VAL A 119 13.11 31.97 23.35
C VAL A 119 13.94 31.56 22.14
N SER A 120 15.28 31.56 22.27
CA SER A 120 16.14 30.94 21.25
C SER A 120 16.11 29.42 21.36
N ALA A 121 16.11 28.75 20.21
CA ALA A 121 16.22 27.30 20.05
C ALA A 121 17.32 26.63 20.89
N ALA A 122 18.42 27.34 21.12
CA ALA A 122 19.58 26.84 21.85
C ALA A 122 19.50 27.01 23.39
N SER A 123 18.47 27.68 23.89
CA SER A 123 18.33 28.00 25.32
C SER A 123 18.06 26.77 26.19
N PHE A 124 18.54 26.80 27.43
CA PHE A 124 18.24 25.81 28.46
C PHE A 124 16.79 25.94 28.92
N GLY A 125 16.03 24.85 28.76
CA GLY A 125 14.67 24.71 29.28
C GLY A 125 14.62 24.57 30.81
N SER A 126 13.44 24.70 31.40
CA SER A 126 13.21 24.43 32.83
C SER A 126 13.52 22.98 33.20
N ASP A 127 13.19 22.06 32.30
CA ASP A 127 13.19 20.62 32.58
C ASP A 127 14.57 20.00 32.32
N GLU A 128 15.38 20.61 31.45
CA GLU A 128 16.73 20.13 31.11
C GLU A 128 17.69 20.19 32.30
N LEU A 129 17.56 21.21 33.15
CA LEU A 129 18.44 21.41 34.30
C LEU A 129 17.92 20.76 35.58
N ALA A 130 16.86 19.95 35.49
CA ALA A 130 16.26 19.29 36.65
C ALA A 130 17.26 18.38 37.39
N THR A 131 18.10 17.67 36.64
CA THR A 131 19.10 16.72 37.17
C THR A 131 20.46 17.34 37.46
N LEU A 132 20.67 18.62 37.14
CA LEU A 132 21.95 19.30 37.37
C LEU A 132 22.20 19.47 38.89
N ASP A 133 23.33 18.96 39.36
CA ASP A 133 23.86 19.29 40.68
C ASP A 133 24.54 20.67 40.62
N ILE A 134 23.80 21.69 41.06
CA ILE A 134 24.22 23.09 41.05
C ILE A 134 25.48 23.30 41.89
N GLN A 135 25.65 22.57 42.99
CA GLN A 135 26.77 22.75 43.90
C GLN A 135 28.06 22.23 43.25
N SER A 136 28.05 20.99 42.76
CA SER A 136 29.18 20.38 42.05
C SER A 136 29.55 21.18 40.80
N PHE A 137 28.55 21.59 40.00
CA PHE A 137 28.76 22.40 38.81
C PHE A 137 29.40 23.77 39.13
N SER A 138 28.89 24.46 40.16
CA SER A 138 29.43 25.75 40.59
C SER A 138 30.86 25.62 41.14
N ALA A 139 31.16 24.56 41.89
CA ALA A 139 32.51 24.30 42.41
C ALA A 139 33.53 24.05 41.28
N LYS A 140 33.16 23.31 40.24
CA LYS A 140 34.00 23.12 39.04
C LYS A 140 34.27 24.44 38.32
N LEU A 141 33.24 25.28 38.19
CA LEU A 141 33.38 26.61 37.61
C LEU A 141 34.28 27.52 38.43
N VAL A 142 34.26 27.47 39.77
CA VAL A 142 35.11 28.31 40.65
C VAL A 142 36.55 27.83 40.72
N THR A 143 36.79 26.52 40.62
CA THR A 143 38.13 25.93 40.77
C THR A 143 38.96 25.90 39.48
N HIS A 144 38.33 26.15 38.33
CA HIS A 144 38.97 26.17 37.00
C HIS A 144 39.89 24.97 36.76
N GLN A 145 39.36 23.75 36.85
CA GLN A 145 40.14 22.52 36.65
C GLN A 145 40.72 22.40 35.22
N ALA A 146 40.15 23.13 34.26
CA ALA A 146 40.60 23.20 32.88
C ALA A 146 40.65 24.65 32.36
N LYS A 147 41.54 24.94 31.38
CA LYS A 147 41.73 26.27 30.79
C LYS A 147 40.45 26.80 30.13
N GLU A 148 39.64 25.89 29.59
CA GLU A 148 38.34 26.17 28.98
C GLU A 148 37.33 26.72 30.01
N GLN A 149 37.40 26.24 31.26
CA GLN A 149 36.54 26.70 32.35
C GLN A 149 36.94 28.09 32.85
N GLU A 150 38.23 28.42 32.78
CA GLU A 150 38.75 29.76 33.11
C GLU A 150 38.23 30.83 32.13
N VAL A 151 38.14 30.50 30.84
CA VAL A 151 37.56 31.39 29.82
C VAL A 151 36.09 31.68 30.14
N ILE A 152 35.31 30.64 30.46
CA ILE A 152 33.90 30.77 30.83
C ILE A 152 33.76 31.65 32.08
N TRP A 153 34.63 31.47 33.06
CA TRP A 153 34.61 32.26 34.29
C TRP A 153 34.93 33.75 34.09
N ASN A 154 35.93 34.05 33.26
CA ASN A 154 36.33 35.42 32.96
C ASN A 154 35.25 36.19 32.19
N LEU A 155 34.36 35.48 31.50
CA LEU A 155 33.20 36.07 30.85
C LEU A 155 32.07 36.39 31.85
N LEU A 156 32.06 35.83 33.05
CA LEU A 156 31.01 36.12 34.03
C LEU A 156 31.23 37.49 34.69
N SER A 157 30.14 38.21 34.93
CA SER A 157 30.17 39.47 35.68
C SER A 157 30.50 39.24 37.17
N ALA A 158 31.02 40.26 37.86
CA ALA A 158 31.35 40.16 39.28
C ALA A 158 30.16 39.67 40.16
N PRO A 159 28.90 40.11 39.95
CA PRO A 159 27.74 39.57 40.66
C PRO A 159 27.48 38.08 40.39
N GLN A 160 27.68 37.63 39.15
CA GLN A 160 27.50 36.22 38.77
C GLN A 160 28.57 35.33 39.41
N GLN A 161 29.82 35.79 39.42
CA GLN A 161 30.93 35.10 40.09
C GLN A 161 30.69 34.98 41.61
N GLN A 162 30.14 36.02 42.25
CA GLN A 162 29.77 35.96 43.67
C GLN A 162 28.66 34.94 43.94
N LYS A 163 27.61 34.89 43.11
CA LYS A 163 26.55 33.88 43.23
C LYS A 163 27.06 32.45 43.07
N LEU A 164 27.94 32.20 42.08
CA LEU A 164 28.56 30.88 41.91
C LEU A 164 29.43 30.47 43.10
N LYS A 165 30.18 31.41 43.69
CA LYS A 165 30.94 31.15 44.92
C LYS A 165 30.04 30.81 46.11
N GLN A 166 28.86 31.41 46.20
CA GLN A 166 27.86 31.08 47.22
C GLN A 166 27.28 29.67 46.99
N TRP A 167 26.93 29.32 45.75
CA TRP A 167 26.40 27.99 45.42
C TRP A 167 27.43 26.87 45.48
N ALA A 168 28.72 27.18 45.37
CA ALA A 168 29.80 26.20 45.52
C ALA A 168 30.05 25.77 46.98
N GLN A 169 29.57 26.54 47.96
CA GLN A 169 29.74 26.21 49.38
C GLN A 169 28.78 25.08 49.80
N PRO A 170 29.21 24.12 50.63
CA PRO A 170 28.33 23.09 51.16
C PRO A 170 27.23 23.72 52.02
N ALA A 171 25.97 23.38 51.72
CA ALA A 171 24.83 23.90 52.44
C ALA A 171 24.87 23.46 53.92
N ASN A 172 25.13 24.40 54.83
CA ASN A 172 24.81 24.21 56.24
C ASN A 172 23.29 24.11 56.37
N GLY A 173 22.81 23.09 57.08
CA GLY A 173 21.46 22.54 56.94
C GLY A 173 20.29 23.54 56.96
N THR A 174 19.18 23.10 56.36
CA THR A 174 17.84 23.72 56.22
C THR A 174 17.66 24.73 55.08
N SER A 175 17.28 24.25 53.88
CA SER A 175 16.31 24.92 52.98
C SER A 175 16.11 24.14 51.68
N THR A 176 15.09 23.29 51.62
CA THR A 176 14.63 22.68 50.35
C THR A 176 14.04 23.72 49.38
N SER A 177 13.70 24.92 49.87
CA SER A 177 13.21 26.07 49.09
C SER A 177 14.28 26.91 48.39
N SER A 178 15.58 26.70 48.67
CA SER A 178 16.68 27.45 48.02
C SER A 178 17.08 26.86 46.66
N SER A 179 16.77 25.58 46.40
CA SER A 179 17.19 24.87 45.19
C SER A 179 16.45 25.31 43.92
N THR A 180 15.15 25.64 44.00
CA THR A 180 14.34 26.06 42.85
C THR A 180 14.74 27.45 42.35
N ASN A 181 14.97 28.39 43.27
CA ASN A 181 15.45 29.73 42.93
C ASN A 181 16.89 29.69 42.40
N ALA A 182 17.77 28.89 43.00
CA ALA A 182 19.14 28.69 42.51
C ALA A 182 19.15 28.07 41.10
N ARG A 183 18.27 27.09 40.82
CA ARG A 183 18.14 26.47 39.49
C ARG A 183 17.62 27.46 38.45
N GLY A 184 16.63 28.28 38.80
CA GLY A 184 16.12 29.35 37.94
C GLY A 184 17.18 30.40 37.61
N ASP A 185 17.96 30.82 38.60
CA ASP A 185 19.07 31.76 38.42
C ASP A 185 20.24 31.15 37.64
N MET A 186 20.57 29.87 37.87
CA MET A 186 21.58 29.14 37.07
C MET A 186 21.16 29.07 35.59
N ARG A 187 19.89 28.76 35.32
CA ARG A 187 19.33 28.74 33.97
C ARG A 187 19.48 30.09 33.27
N ARG A 188 19.16 31.19 33.97
CA ARG A 188 19.35 32.56 33.44
C ARG A 188 20.82 32.84 33.12
N LEU A 189 21.72 32.52 34.04
CA LEU A 189 23.17 32.69 33.85
C LEU A 189 23.67 31.90 32.63
N LEU A 190 23.28 30.63 32.50
CA LEU A 190 23.66 29.80 31.34
C LEU A 190 23.10 30.37 30.03
N ASN A 191 21.84 30.81 30.01
CA ASN A 191 21.23 31.40 28.82
C ASN A 191 21.85 32.75 28.43
N GLU A 192 22.24 33.57 29.41
CA GLU A 192 23.00 34.81 29.15
C GLU A 192 24.38 34.52 28.57
N LEU A 193 25.07 33.47 29.05
CA LEU A 193 26.34 33.05 28.48
C LEU A 193 26.20 32.61 27.01
N LEU A 194 25.08 31.97 26.64
CA LEU A 194 24.83 31.58 25.26
C LEU A 194 24.79 32.78 24.30
N GLY A 195 24.32 33.94 24.76
CA GLY A 195 24.26 35.15 23.95
C GLY A 195 25.61 35.85 23.75
N ARG A 196 26.69 35.41 24.42
CA ARG A 196 27.99 36.11 24.39
C ARG A 196 28.87 35.58 23.24
N PRO A 197 29.09 36.35 22.16
CA PRO A 197 29.88 35.88 21.02
C PRO A 197 31.35 35.63 21.39
N GLN A 198 31.84 36.24 22.47
CA GLN A 198 33.22 36.04 22.94
C GLN A 198 33.49 34.62 23.44
N LEU A 199 32.45 33.86 23.78
CA LEU A 199 32.62 32.49 24.27
C LEU A 199 33.16 31.59 23.18
N PHE A 200 32.41 31.30 22.10
CA PHE A 200 32.91 30.41 21.03
C PHE A 200 34.04 30.99 20.19
N ARG A 201 34.19 32.32 20.11
CA ARG A 201 35.25 32.99 19.34
C ARG A 201 36.62 32.98 20.03
N SER A 202 36.73 32.46 21.25
CA SER A 202 38.00 32.41 21.97
C SER A 202 39.00 31.44 21.30
N GLU A 203 40.29 31.78 21.34
CA GLU A 203 41.36 30.96 20.75
C GLU A 203 41.43 29.56 21.37
N GLN A 204 41.02 29.42 22.62
CA GLN A 204 40.98 28.13 23.32
C GLN A 204 39.99 27.15 22.64
N PHE A 205 38.84 27.66 22.18
CA PHE A 205 37.79 26.81 21.61
C PHE A 205 37.95 26.52 20.12
N LYS A 206 38.80 27.28 19.40
CA LYS A 206 39.21 26.97 18.02
C LYS A 206 39.90 25.61 17.88
N THR A 207 40.44 25.07 18.98
CA THR A 207 41.11 23.77 19.01
C THR A 207 40.18 22.59 19.30
N LEU A 208 38.93 22.83 19.73
CA LEU A 208 37.94 21.80 20.06
C LEU A 208 37.69 20.77 18.95
N PRO A 209 37.60 21.13 17.65
CA PRO A 209 37.40 20.15 16.59
C PRO A 209 38.49 19.06 16.59
N LYS A 210 39.73 19.40 16.94
CA LYS A 210 40.86 18.46 16.95
C LYS A 210 40.76 17.40 18.06
N GLN A 211 39.84 17.56 19.01
CA GLN A 211 39.63 16.62 20.10
C GLN A 211 38.77 15.40 19.70
N PHE A 212 38.11 15.46 18.54
CA PHE A 212 37.31 14.36 18.01
C PHE A 212 38.18 13.36 17.24
N ARG A 213 37.91 12.05 17.32
CA ARG A 213 38.66 11.04 16.55
C ARG A 213 38.21 10.90 15.09
N ASP A 214 36.98 11.29 14.79
CA ASP A 214 36.35 11.11 13.48
C ASP A 214 36.60 12.34 12.59
N GLU A 215 37.36 12.15 11.52
CA GLU A 215 37.78 13.20 10.59
C GLU A 215 36.59 13.91 9.91
N SER A 216 35.48 13.20 9.67
CA SER A 216 34.28 13.79 9.09
C SER A 216 33.60 14.78 10.03
N LEU A 217 33.53 14.44 11.33
CA LEU A 217 33.02 15.31 12.38
C LEU A 217 33.96 16.50 12.64
N GLN A 218 35.28 16.29 12.59
CA GLN A 218 36.25 17.38 12.68
C GLN A 218 36.03 18.42 11.57
N LEU A 219 35.86 17.95 10.32
CA LEU A 219 35.66 18.81 9.16
C LEU A 219 34.31 19.54 9.21
N ALA A 220 33.25 18.85 9.62
CA ALA A 220 31.92 19.44 9.78
C ALA A 220 31.91 20.54 10.85
N LEU A 221 32.56 20.30 11.99
CA LEU A 221 32.68 21.28 13.08
C LEU A 221 33.57 22.47 12.70
N ALA A 222 34.68 22.23 12.00
CA ALA A 222 35.53 23.32 11.52
C ALA A 222 34.78 24.23 10.52
N ARG A 223 33.94 23.64 9.65
CA ARG A 223 33.07 24.39 8.72
C ARG A 223 31.99 25.17 9.46
N SER A 224 31.32 24.58 10.45
CA SER A 224 30.27 25.27 11.20
C SER A 224 30.82 26.41 12.05
N LEU A 225 32.01 26.24 12.66
CA LEU A 225 32.73 27.31 13.36
C LEU A 225 33.06 28.48 12.43
N LYS A 226 33.62 28.19 11.25
CA LYS A 226 33.93 29.21 10.25
C LYS A 226 32.67 29.97 9.79
N ALA A 227 31.59 29.24 9.50
CA ALA A 227 30.31 29.84 9.11
C ALA A 227 29.68 30.68 10.24
N ALA A 228 29.88 30.31 11.50
CA ALA A 228 29.42 31.08 12.66
C ALA A 228 30.28 32.32 12.94
N GLU A 229 31.56 32.33 12.56
CA GLU A 229 32.40 33.54 12.60
C GLU A 229 31.97 34.57 11.53
N GLU A 230 31.58 34.10 10.35
CA GLU A 230 31.16 34.93 9.21
C GLU A 230 29.71 35.43 9.32
N SER A 231 28.89 34.81 10.16
CA SER A 231 27.46 35.11 10.32
C SER A 231 27.16 35.87 11.61
N ASP A 232 26.46 37.00 11.51
CA ASP A 232 26.06 37.82 12.67
C ASP A 232 24.71 37.40 13.29
N SER A 233 24.28 36.15 13.07
CA SER A 233 23.01 35.64 13.60
C SER A 233 23.16 35.30 15.09
N GLU A 234 22.33 35.93 15.92
CA GLU A 234 22.29 35.66 17.36
C GLU A 234 21.95 34.19 17.66
N SER A 235 21.02 33.59 16.89
CA SER A 235 20.66 32.17 17.07
C SER A 235 21.85 31.24 16.82
N ARG A 236 22.64 31.47 15.75
CA ARG A 236 23.84 30.67 15.47
C ARG A 236 24.90 30.81 16.56
N THR A 237 25.08 32.03 17.09
CA THR A 237 25.99 32.29 18.23
C THR A 237 25.56 31.48 19.45
N ARG A 238 24.26 31.50 19.79
CA ARG A 238 23.71 30.74 20.92
C ARG A 238 23.84 29.22 20.72
N GLN A 239 23.59 28.70 19.52
CA GLN A 239 23.77 27.28 19.19
C GLN A 239 25.23 26.84 19.36
N MET A 240 26.18 27.62 18.85
CA MET A 240 27.61 27.29 18.96
C MET A 240 28.07 27.34 20.43
N ASN A 241 27.67 28.39 21.16
CA ASN A 241 27.96 28.51 22.59
C ASN A 241 27.34 27.38 23.41
N ARG A 242 26.15 26.89 23.05
CA ARG A 242 25.49 25.77 23.71
C ARG A 242 26.29 24.49 23.54
N TRP A 243 26.83 24.28 22.35
CA TRP A 243 27.71 23.16 22.07
C TRP A 243 29.03 23.27 22.83
N VAL A 244 29.67 24.46 22.86
CA VAL A 244 30.90 24.70 23.63
C VAL A 244 30.69 24.41 25.11
N LEU A 245 29.62 24.94 25.73
CA LEU A 245 29.32 24.65 27.14
C LEU A 245 29.14 23.16 27.41
N HIS A 246 28.42 22.45 26.55
CA HIS A 246 28.27 21.00 26.66
C HIS A 246 29.60 20.25 26.48
N SER A 247 30.47 20.71 25.57
CA SER A 247 31.78 20.07 25.36
C SER A 247 32.68 20.17 26.59
N VAL A 248 32.64 21.30 27.31
CA VAL A 248 33.42 21.56 28.52
C VAL A 248 32.83 20.84 29.73
N PHE A 249 31.49 20.81 29.85
CA PHE A 249 30.77 20.21 30.98
C PHE A 249 30.01 18.94 30.60
N ARG A 250 30.67 18.05 29.86
CA ARG A 250 30.05 16.84 29.28
C ARG A 250 29.34 15.94 30.30
N ASN A 251 29.83 15.91 31.53
CA ASN A 251 29.30 15.05 32.59
C ASN A 251 28.24 15.73 33.45
N ASP A 252 28.08 17.05 33.34
CA ASP A 252 27.22 17.85 34.21
C ASP A 252 26.02 18.42 33.43
N LEU A 253 26.24 18.88 32.19
CA LEU A 253 25.18 19.42 31.35
C LEU A 253 24.57 18.33 30.45
N PRO A 254 23.23 18.30 30.29
CA PRO A 254 22.59 17.40 29.37
C PRO A 254 22.99 17.72 27.92
N ARG A 255 23.05 16.69 27.09
CA ARG A 255 23.22 16.83 25.63
C ARG A 255 22.11 17.74 25.10
N PRO A 256 22.40 18.69 24.19
CA PRO A 256 21.35 19.43 23.51
C PRO A 256 20.46 18.43 22.78
N GLN A 257 19.17 18.42 23.11
CA GLN A 257 18.18 17.59 22.45
C GLN A 257 17.20 18.51 21.73
N PRO A 258 16.78 18.17 20.50
CA PRO A 258 15.71 18.89 19.84
C PRO A 258 14.45 18.76 20.69
N LYS A 259 13.84 19.88 21.07
CA LYS A 259 12.57 19.85 21.80
C LYS A 259 11.45 19.62 20.80
N MET A 260 11.13 18.34 20.59
CA MET A 260 10.04 17.90 19.74
C MET A 260 8.71 18.16 20.44
N THR A 261 7.76 18.75 19.73
CA THR A 261 6.37 18.87 20.17
C THR A 261 5.48 18.22 19.13
N GLN A 262 4.54 17.41 19.61
CA GLN A 262 3.54 16.76 18.78
C GLN A 262 2.48 17.79 18.38
N VAL A 263 2.31 17.98 17.08
CA VAL A 263 1.28 18.84 16.50
C VAL A 263 0.43 18.01 15.58
N ALA A 264 -0.88 18.02 15.80
CA ALA A 264 -1.83 17.39 14.89
C ALA A 264 -2.00 18.27 13.63
N THR A 265 -1.64 17.73 12.48
CA THR A 265 -1.90 18.35 11.17
C THR A 265 -3.02 17.61 10.46
N TRP A 266 -3.90 18.34 9.78
CA TRP A 266 -5.02 17.74 9.06
C TRP A 266 -4.59 17.44 7.63
N LYS A 267 -4.55 16.15 7.26
CA LYS A 267 -4.18 15.70 5.92
C LYS A 267 -5.27 14.87 5.28
N PRO A 268 -5.38 14.89 3.93
CA PRO A 268 -6.29 14.01 3.23
C PRO A 268 -5.93 12.55 3.52
N VAL A 269 -6.97 11.75 3.80
CA VAL A 269 -6.89 10.31 3.91
C VAL A 269 -6.76 9.76 2.49
N ASP A 270 -5.54 9.37 2.14
CA ASP A 270 -5.24 8.81 0.83
C ASP A 270 -5.42 7.28 0.82
N GLY A 271 -5.96 6.76 -0.27
CA GLY A 271 -5.95 5.34 -0.59
C GLY A 271 -4.61 4.96 -1.23
N GLN A 272 -3.49 5.15 -0.52
CA GLN A 272 -2.17 4.86 -1.09
C GLN A 272 -2.00 3.35 -1.28
N ILE A 273 -1.79 2.95 -2.53
CA ILE A 273 -1.41 1.58 -2.85
C ILE A 273 0.11 1.49 -2.79
N ILE A 274 0.62 0.57 -1.97
CA ILE A 274 2.06 0.38 -1.82
C ILE A 274 2.57 -0.63 -2.84
N THR A 275 3.75 -0.34 -3.40
CA THR A 275 4.56 -1.30 -4.14
C THR A 275 5.78 -1.64 -3.28
N LEU A 276 6.00 -2.93 -3.04
CA LEU A 276 7.14 -3.37 -2.22
C LEU A 276 8.41 -3.54 -3.07
N ASN A 277 8.23 -3.87 -4.36
CA ASN A 277 9.32 -4.06 -5.31
C ASN A 277 9.15 -3.16 -6.53
N ALA A 278 10.26 -2.62 -7.05
CA ALA A 278 10.26 -1.77 -8.24
C ALA A 278 9.69 -2.47 -9.50
N GLN A 279 9.82 -3.80 -9.60
CA GLN A 279 9.33 -4.58 -10.73
C GLN A 279 7.82 -4.87 -10.71
N GLU A 280 7.11 -4.61 -9.60
CA GLU A 280 5.69 -4.95 -9.47
C GLU A 280 4.82 -4.17 -10.45
N ALA A 281 5.06 -2.87 -10.59
CA ALA A 281 4.32 -2.02 -11.52
C ALA A 281 4.48 -2.47 -12.98
N PHE A 282 5.69 -2.86 -13.38
CA PHE A 282 5.96 -3.39 -14.71
C PHE A 282 5.22 -4.72 -14.97
N MET A 283 5.22 -5.64 -14.00
CA MET A 283 4.50 -6.92 -14.12
C MET A 283 3.00 -6.73 -14.19
N VAL A 284 2.46 -5.76 -13.43
CA VAL A 284 1.05 -5.39 -13.50
C VAL A 284 0.69 -4.85 -14.88
N TRP A 285 1.49 -3.92 -15.40
CA TRP A 285 1.30 -3.34 -16.73
C TRP A 285 1.31 -4.42 -17.82
N PHE A 286 2.26 -5.36 -17.76
CA PHE A 286 2.33 -6.47 -18.71
C PHE A 286 1.13 -7.42 -18.59
N LYS A 287 0.68 -7.74 -17.37
CA LYS A 287 -0.55 -8.53 -17.15
C LYS A 287 -1.78 -7.83 -17.71
N ALA A 288 -1.88 -6.51 -17.52
CA ALA A 288 -2.98 -5.72 -18.06
C ALA A 288 -3.00 -5.75 -19.60
N ALA A 289 -1.84 -5.58 -20.24
CA ALA A 289 -1.70 -5.73 -21.68
C ALA A 289 -2.13 -7.12 -22.17
N PHE A 290 -1.66 -8.17 -21.49
CA PHE A 290 -1.99 -9.55 -21.84
C PHE A 290 -3.49 -9.83 -21.76
N VAL A 291 -4.13 -9.45 -20.65
CA VAL A 291 -5.57 -9.66 -20.41
C VAL A 291 -6.41 -8.87 -21.40
N THR A 292 -6.06 -7.60 -21.64
CA THR A 292 -6.73 -6.75 -22.62
C THR A 292 -6.61 -7.32 -24.02
N GLY A 293 -5.40 -7.76 -24.37
CA GLY A 293 -5.15 -8.40 -25.65
C GLY A 293 -5.89 -9.72 -25.83
N PHE A 294 -6.05 -10.51 -24.75
CA PHE A 294 -6.89 -11.70 -24.77
C PHE A 294 -8.36 -11.36 -25.01
N ILE A 295 -8.89 -10.31 -24.39
CA ILE A 295 -10.27 -9.85 -24.61
C ILE A 295 -10.45 -9.40 -26.07
N ILE A 296 -9.51 -8.61 -26.62
CA ILE A 296 -9.53 -8.17 -28.01
C ILE A 296 -9.44 -9.37 -28.97
N ALA A 297 -8.59 -10.36 -28.67
CA ALA A 297 -8.44 -11.56 -29.47
C ALA A 297 -9.59 -12.57 -29.30
N SER A 298 -10.41 -12.43 -28.25
CA SER A 298 -11.43 -13.41 -27.89
C SER A 298 -12.40 -13.77 -29.03
N PRO A 299 -12.85 -12.83 -29.91
CA PRO A 299 -13.71 -13.21 -31.03
C PRO A 299 -13.03 -14.17 -32.01
N TRP A 300 -11.74 -13.96 -32.28
CA TRP A 300 -10.95 -14.84 -33.14
C TRP A 300 -10.67 -16.18 -32.47
N VAL A 301 -10.31 -16.17 -31.20
CA VAL A 301 -10.05 -17.39 -30.42
C VAL A 301 -11.31 -18.26 -30.36
N PHE A 302 -12.47 -17.67 -30.03
CA PHE A 302 -13.74 -18.41 -30.03
C PHE A 302 -14.09 -18.95 -31.42
N TYR A 303 -13.87 -18.17 -32.47
CA TYR A 303 -14.08 -18.65 -33.84
C TYR A 303 -13.24 -19.90 -34.14
N GLN A 304 -11.95 -19.90 -33.81
CA GLN A 304 -11.09 -21.07 -34.05
C GLN A 304 -11.48 -22.27 -33.18
N ILE A 305 -11.81 -22.06 -31.90
CA ILE A 305 -12.28 -23.13 -31.00
C ILE A 305 -13.54 -23.78 -31.56
N TRP A 306 -14.54 -22.96 -31.93
CA TRP A 306 -15.80 -23.45 -32.46
C TRP A 306 -15.64 -24.12 -33.82
N MET A 307 -14.81 -23.58 -34.72
CA MET A 307 -14.51 -24.25 -36.00
C MET A 307 -13.86 -25.61 -35.81
N PHE A 308 -12.95 -25.74 -34.84
CA PHE A 308 -12.38 -27.03 -34.46
C PHE A 308 -13.43 -28.00 -33.91
N VAL A 309 -14.33 -27.51 -33.05
CA VAL A 309 -15.47 -28.33 -32.57
C VAL A 309 -16.34 -28.77 -33.75
N ALA A 310 -16.70 -27.85 -34.67
CA ALA A 310 -17.51 -28.15 -35.85
C ALA A 310 -16.88 -29.21 -36.76
N ALA A 311 -15.55 -29.29 -36.84
CA ALA A 311 -14.86 -30.33 -37.60
C ALA A 311 -15.11 -31.74 -37.07
N GLY A 312 -15.23 -31.88 -35.74
CA GLY A 312 -15.55 -33.15 -35.09
C GLY A 312 -17.05 -33.51 -35.10
N LEU A 313 -17.93 -32.62 -35.56
CA LEU A 313 -19.38 -32.83 -35.61
C LEU A 313 -19.84 -33.35 -36.98
N TYR A 314 -20.94 -34.11 -36.99
CA TYR A 314 -21.58 -34.56 -38.22
C TYR A 314 -22.05 -33.36 -39.07
N PRO A 315 -22.03 -33.46 -40.42
CA PRO A 315 -22.38 -32.35 -41.31
C PRO A 315 -23.73 -31.66 -41.02
N HIS A 316 -24.73 -32.43 -40.56
CA HIS A 316 -26.06 -31.92 -40.21
C HIS A 316 -26.10 -31.20 -38.84
N GLU A 317 -25.08 -31.34 -38.00
CA GLU A 317 -24.95 -30.71 -36.68
C GLU A 317 -24.04 -29.47 -36.71
N LYS A 318 -23.23 -29.31 -37.75
CA LYS A 318 -22.32 -28.15 -37.92
C LYS A 318 -23.05 -26.80 -37.89
N GLY A 319 -24.32 -26.75 -38.29
CA GLY A 319 -25.15 -25.54 -38.24
C GLY A 319 -25.35 -24.98 -36.81
N TYR A 320 -25.33 -25.83 -35.78
CA TYR A 320 -25.45 -25.38 -34.40
C TYR A 320 -24.27 -24.54 -33.95
N VAL A 321 -23.07 -24.86 -34.43
CA VAL A 321 -21.84 -24.15 -34.05
C VAL A 321 -21.88 -22.69 -34.51
N TYR A 322 -22.29 -22.44 -35.76
CA TYR A 322 -22.42 -21.06 -36.26
C TYR A 322 -23.51 -20.27 -35.53
N THR A 323 -24.55 -20.95 -35.05
CA THR A 323 -25.60 -20.34 -34.24
C THR A 323 -25.10 -20.00 -32.85
N PHE A 324 -24.32 -20.87 -32.21
CA PHE A 324 -23.83 -20.71 -30.83
C PHE A 324 -22.65 -19.74 -30.69
N LEU A 325 -21.85 -19.56 -31.75
CA LEU A 325 -20.71 -18.66 -31.75
C LEU A 325 -21.01 -17.21 -31.33
N PRO A 326 -22.03 -16.51 -31.87
CA PRO A 326 -22.36 -15.16 -31.39
C PRO A 326 -22.85 -15.16 -29.93
N PHE A 327 -23.58 -16.20 -29.51
CA PHE A 327 -23.99 -16.34 -28.11
C PHE A 327 -22.79 -16.59 -27.18
N SER A 328 -21.78 -17.36 -27.60
CA SER A 328 -20.58 -17.57 -26.79
C SER A 328 -19.83 -16.27 -26.54
N MET A 329 -19.70 -15.42 -27.57
CA MET A 329 -19.08 -14.10 -27.46
C MET A 329 -19.86 -13.18 -26.52
N ALA A 330 -21.19 -13.13 -26.68
CA ALA A 330 -22.05 -12.32 -25.82
C ALA A 330 -22.00 -12.80 -24.36
N LEU A 331 -22.00 -14.11 -24.13
CA LEU A 331 -22.00 -14.70 -22.80
C LEU A 331 -20.62 -14.54 -22.12
N PHE A 332 -19.52 -14.58 -22.89
CA PHE A 332 -18.18 -14.26 -22.40
C PHE A 332 -18.11 -12.81 -21.93
N ALA A 333 -18.57 -11.87 -22.75
CA ALA A 333 -18.59 -10.45 -22.41
C ALA A 333 -19.49 -10.18 -21.19
N ALA A 334 -20.68 -10.80 -21.14
CA ALA A 334 -21.59 -10.70 -20.01
C ALA A 334 -20.96 -11.23 -18.72
N GLY A 335 -20.28 -12.37 -18.77
CA GLY A 335 -19.56 -12.94 -17.63
C GLY A 335 -18.43 -12.03 -17.13
N ALA A 336 -17.62 -11.49 -18.05
CA ALA A 336 -16.54 -10.57 -17.70
C ALA A 336 -17.06 -9.26 -17.09
N ILE A 337 -18.10 -8.66 -17.68
CA ILE A 337 -18.74 -7.45 -17.16
C ILE A 337 -19.34 -7.69 -15.78
N LEU A 338 -20.10 -8.79 -15.61
CA LEU A 338 -20.71 -9.14 -14.32
C LEU A 338 -19.65 -9.31 -13.23
N ALA A 339 -18.54 -9.96 -13.56
CA ALA A 339 -17.46 -10.17 -12.62
C ALA A 339 -16.80 -8.86 -12.19
N PHE A 340 -16.53 -7.96 -13.13
CA PHE A 340 -15.87 -6.68 -12.82
C PHE A 340 -16.80 -5.70 -12.09
N VAL A 341 -18.07 -5.62 -12.49
CA VAL A 341 -19.02 -4.62 -11.95
C VAL A 341 -19.67 -5.07 -10.64
N PHE A 342 -19.99 -6.36 -10.49
CA PHE A 342 -20.73 -6.85 -9.32
C PHE A 342 -19.87 -7.70 -8.40
N VAL A 343 -19.20 -8.73 -8.93
CA VAL A 343 -18.48 -9.70 -8.10
C VAL A 343 -17.25 -9.07 -7.45
N PHE A 344 -16.48 -8.29 -8.21
CA PHE A 344 -15.24 -7.70 -7.73
C PHE A 344 -15.44 -6.71 -6.58
N PRO A 345 -16.34 -5.70 -6.66
CA PRO A 345 -16.64 -4.84 -5.52
C PRO A 345 -17.17 -5.61 -4.31
N PHE A 346 -17.99 -6.65 -4.54
CA PHE A 346 -18.51 -7.51 -3.48
C PHE A 346 -17.37 -8.24 -2.75
N VAL A 347 -16.43 -8.84 -3.48
CA VAL A 347 -15.24 -9.51 -2.92
C VAL A 347 -14.39 -8.52 -2.12
N LEU A 348 -14.14 -7.31 -2.64
CA LEU A 348 -13.37 -6.29 -1.91
C LEU A 348 -14.05 -5.85 -0.63
N ASN A 349 -15.36 -5.59 -0.67
CA ASN A 349 -16.13 -5.20 0.51
C ASN A 349 -16.08 -6.30 1.59
N PHE A 350 -16.24 -7.57 1.18
CA PHE A 350 -16.13 -8.70 2.08
C PHE A 350 -14.73 -8.78 2.73
N LEU A 351 -13.65 -8.68 1.94
CA LEU A 351 -12.29 -8.73 2.46
C LEU A 351 -12.00 -7.57 3.44
N PHE A 352 -12.49 -6.36 3.16
CA PHE A 352 -12.32 -5.23 4.06
C PHE A 352 -13.13 -5.36 5.35
N LEU A 353 -14.38 -5.81 5.27
CA LEU A 353 -15.20 -6.10 6.42
C LEU A 353 -14.56 -7.16 7.32
N TYR A 354 -13.99 -8.20 6.70
CA TYR A 354 -13.27 -9.24 7.42
C TYR A 354 -12.03 -8.70 8.16
N ASN A 355 -11.21 -7.86 7.50
CA ASN A 355 -10.05 -7.23 8.14
C ASN A 355 -10.47 -6.28 9.28
N GLN A 356 -11.56 -5.52 9.10
CA GLN A 356 -12.10 -4.64 10.13
C GLN A 356 -12.51 -5.42 11.39
N ASN A 357 -13.14 -6.58 11.22
CA ASN A 357 -13.54 -7.45 12.31
C ASN A 357 -12.34 -8.04 13.09
N LEU A 358 -11.17 -8.15 12.45
CA LEU A 358 -9.93 -8.61 13.08
C LEU A 358 -9.07 -7.47 13.64
N GLU A 359 -9.49 -6.20 13.48
CA GLU A 359 -8.72 -5.00 13.86
C GLU A 359 -7.32 -4.91 13.22
N ILE A 360 -7.13 -5.56 12.07
CA ILE A 360 -5.89 -5.52 11.30
C ILE A 360 -6.02 -4.42 10.25
N VAL A 361 -5.00 -3.54 10.13
CA VAL A 361 -4.91 -2.57 9.04
C VAL A 361 -4.35 -3.27 7.79
N PRO A 362 -5.16 -3.51 6.74
CA PRO A 362 -4.73 -4.21 5.54
C PRO A 362 -3.83 -3.32 4.68
N ASN A 363 -2.56 -3.69 4.57
CA ASN A 363 -1.65 -3.10 3.59
C ASN A 363 -1.78 -3.88 2.28
N LEU A 364 -2.69 -3.44 1.40
CA LEU A 364 -2.90 -4.08 0.10
C LEU A 364 -1.72 -3.86 -0.84
N ARG A 365 -1.10 -4.96 -1.27
CA ARG A 365 -0.02 -4.94 -2.26
C ARG A 365 -0.59 -4.82 -3.67
N LEU A 366 -0.05 -3.88 -4.45
CA LEU A 366 -0.50 -3.59 -5.82
C LEU A 366 -0.62 -4.85 -6.69
N SER A 367 0.40 -5.71 -6.68
CA SER A 367 0.48 -6.85 -7.61
C SER A 367 -0.56 -7.94 -7.38
N GLU A 368 -0.90 -8.21 -6.12
CA GLU A 368 -1.86 -9.28 -5.77
C GLU A 368 -3.27 -8.87 -6.15
N TRP A 369 -3.63 -7.66 -5.76
CA TRP A 369 -4.93 -7.11 -6.07
C TRP A 369 -5.10 -6.86 -7.58
N MET A 370 -4.11 -6.30 -8.28
CA MET A 370 -4.19 -6.13 -9.74
C MET A 370 -4.32 -7.47 -10.46
N SER A 371 -3.65 -8.52 -9.97
CA SER A 371 -3.77 -9.85 -10.57
C SER A 371 -5.18 -10.39 -10.41
N LEU A 372 -5.76 -10.26 -9.21
CA LEU A 372 -7.15 -10.65 -8.98
C LEU A 372 -8.10 -9.88 -9.91
N ALA A 373 -7.99 -8.56 -9.94
CA ALA A 373 -8.86 -7.69 -10.71
C ALA A 373 -8.77 -7.92 -12.24
N LEU A 374 -7.59 -8.29 -12.72
CA LEU A 374 -7.34 -8.59 -14.14
C LEU A 374 -7.81 -9.98 -14.55
N PHE A 375 -7.56 -11.02 -13.75
CA PHE A 375 -7.87 -12.40 -14.12
C PHE A 375 -9.28 -12.84 -13.72
N LEU A 376 -9.89 -12.25 -12.70
CA LEU A 376 -11.24 -12.60 -12.26
C LEU A 376 -12.28 -12.42 -13.38
N PRO A 377 -12.32 -11.32 -14.15
CA PRO A 377 -13.24 -11.18 -15.29
C PRO A 377 -13.05 -12.24 -16.37
N ILE A 378 -11.79 -12.62 -16.65
CA ILE A 378 -11.49 -13.67 -17.63
C ILE A 378 -11.99 -15.03 -17.15
N GLY A 379 -11.74 -15.36 -15.88
CA GLY A 379 -12.22 -16.60 -15.26
C GLY A 379 -13.73 -16.71 -15.38
N PHE A 380 -14.47 -15.66 -15.00
CA PHE A 380 -15.92 -15.61 -15.15
C PHE A 380 -16.39 -15.67 -16.60
N GLY A 381 -15.76 -14.94 -17.52
CA GLY A 381 -16.11 -14.99 -18.94
C GLY A 381 -15.98 -16.40 -19.51
N ILE A 382 -14.92 -17.13 -19.14
CA ILE A 382 -14.72 -18.54 -19.53
C ILE A 382 -15.76 -19.44 -18.84
N SER A 383 -16.00 -19.25 -17.54
CA SER A 383 -16.99 -20.05 -16.81
C SER A 383 -18.41 -19.86 -17.34
N PHE A 384 -18.74 -18.67 -17.84
CA PHE A 384 -20.01 -18.39 -18.51
C PHE A 384 -20.19 -19.20 -19.80
N GLN A 385 -19.15 -19.82 -20.35
CA GLN A 385 -19.29 -20.76 -21.47
C GLN A 385 -19.86 -22.12 -21.05
N LEU A 386 -19.81 -22.45 -19.77
CA LEU A 386 -20.23 -23.76 -19.25
C LEU A 386 -21.69 -24.11 -19.62
N PRO A 387 -22.70 -23.24 -19.42
CA PRO A 387 -24.07 -23.49 -19.87
C PRO A 387 -24.19 -23.80 -21.36
N LEU A 388 -23.44 -23.07 -22.20
CA LEU A 388 -23.48 -23.22 -23.64
C LEU A 388 -22.84 -24.54 -24.09
N VAL A 389 -21.72 -24.92 -23.47
CA VAL A 389 -21.06 -26.21 -23.70
C VAL A 389 -21.96 -27.37 -23.26
N MET A 390 -22.63 -27.26 -22.10
CA MET A 390 -23.59 -28.27 -21.65
C MET A 390 -24.76 -28.42 -22.62
N LEU A 391 -25.30 -27.31 -23.12
CA LEU A 391 -26.37 -27.33 -24.12
C LEU A 391 -25.91 -28.01 -25.41
N LEU A 392 -24.72 -27.68 -25.91
CA LEU A 392 -24.17 -28.30 -27.11
C LEU A 392 -24.00 -29.82 -26.94
N LEU A 393 -23.43 -30.26 -25.82
CA LEU A 393 -23.21 -31.68 -25.54
C LEU A 393 -24.54 -32.46 -25.40
N GLU A 394 -25.57 -31.85 -24.83
CA GLU A 394 -26.93 -32.43 -24.79
C GLU A 394 -27.54 -32.52 -26.19
N ARG A 395 -27.36 -31.48 -27.01
CA ARG A 395 -27.89 -31.41 -28.39
C ARG A 395 -27.31 -32.49 -29.29
N ILE A 396 -25.99 -32.70 -29.24
CA ILE A 396 -25.30 -33.76 -29.99
C ILE A 396 -25.63 -35.15 -29.39
N GLY A 397 -26.07 -35.20 -28.12
CA GLY A 397 -26.48 -36.44 -27.45
C GLY A 397 -25.36 -37.18 -26.74
N VAL A 398 -24.26 -36.51 -26.45
CA VAL A 398 -23.15 -37.07 -25.65
C VAL A 398 -23.57 -37.24 -24.19
N PHE A 399 -24.40 -36.33 -23.67
CA PHE A 399 -24.93 -36.36 -22.33
C PHE A 399 -26.44 -36.10 -22.32
N THR A 400 -27.15 -36.71 -21.39
CA THR A 400 -28.56 -36.41 -21.11
C THR A 400 -28.70 -35.47 -19.90
N ILE A 401 -29.87 -34.86 -19.75
CA ILE A 401 -30.18 -34.04 -18.56
C ILE A 401 -30.03 -34.86 -17.26
N ASN A 402 -30.40 -36.14 -17.30
CA ASN A 402 -30.25 -37.06 -16.16
C ASN A 402 -28.77 -37.34 -15.84
N ASP A 403 -27.88 -37.34 -16.83
CA ASP A 403 -26.45 -37.51 -16.60
C ASP A 403 -25.85 -36.32 -15.86
N TYR A 404 -26.27 -35.10 -16.20
CA TYR A 404 -25.87 -33.92 -15.44
C TYR A 404 -26.42 -33.95 -14.02
N LEU A 405 -27.71 -34.26 -13.86
CA LEU A 405 -28.35 -34.33 -12.54
C LEU A 405 -27.85 -35.50 -11.68
N SER A 406 -27.30 -36.57 -12.24
CA SER A 406 -26.70 -37.65 -11.43
C SER A 406 -25.28 -37.29 -10.95
N LYS A 407 -24.53 -36.54 -11.76
CA LYS A 407 -23.13 -36.15 -11.48
C LYS A 407 -22.96 -34.76 -10.87
N TRP A 408 -24.04 -34.08 -10.50
CA TRP A 408 -24.00 -32.71 -9.96
C TRP A 408 -23.06 -32.55 -8.75
N ARG A 409 -22.95 -33.57 -7.89
CA ARG A 409 -22.04 -33.53 -6.72
C ARG A 409 -20.57 -33.44 -7.14
N VAL A 410 -20.20 -34.17 -8.19
CA VAL A 410 -18.85 -34.12 -8.76
C VAL A 410 -18.61 -32.76 -9.42
N ALA A 411 -19.59 -32.23 -10.13
CA ALA A 411 -19.50 -30.88 -10.71
C ALA A 411 -19.29 -29.81 -9.65
N VAL A 412 -20.06 -29.84 -8.55
CA VAL A 412 -19.88 -28.91 -7.41
C VAL A 412 -18.50 -29.07 -6.78
N LEU A 413 -18.01 -30.30 -6.58
CA LEU A 413 -16.66 -30.53 -6.06
C LEU A 413 -15.58 -29.93 -6.97
N VAL A 414 -15.68 -30.13 -8.28
CA VAL A 414 -14.73 -29.56 -9.26
C VAL A 414 -14.79 -28.04 -9.25
N ILE A 415 -15.98 -27.44 -9.19
CA ILE A 415 -16.17 -25.99 -9.06
C ILE A 415 -15.52 -25.46 -7.78
N CYS A 416 -15.68 -26.17 -6.66
CA CYS A 416 -15.02 -25.81 -5.39
C CYS A 416 -13.48 -25.86 -5.51
N ILE A 417 -12.92 -26.89 -6.15
CA ILE A 417 -11.48 -27.01 -6.39
C ILE A 417 -10.97 -25.86 -7.27
N ILE A 418 -11.67 -25.55 -8.36
CA ILE A 418 -11.32 -24.41 -9.23
C ILE A 418 -11.39 -23.09 -8.47
N SER A 419 -12.43 -22.91 -7.65
CA SER A 419 -12.60 -21.71 -6.83
C SER A 419 -11.46 -21.55 -5.82
N MET A 420 -11.05 -22.65 -5.16
CA MET A 420 -9.92 -22.66 -4.23
C MET A 420 -8.58 -22.29 -4.88
N VAL A 421 -8.40 -22.59 -6.17
CA VAL A 421 -7.19 -22.19 -6.91
C VAL A 421 -7.23 -20.71 -7.29
N LEU A 422 -8.42 -20.16 -7.54
CA LEU A 422 -8.61 -18.78 -8.00
C LEU A 422 -8.73 -17.77 -6.86
N THR A 423 -9.21 -18.18 -5.69
CA THR A 423 -9.33 -17.34 -4.49
C THR A 423 -8.22 -17.67 -3.49
N PRO A 424 -7.89 -16.76 -2.55
CA PRO A 424 -7.12 -17.14 -1.38
C PRO A 424 -7.73 -18.36 -0.67
N ALA A 425 -6.87 -19.15 0.00
CA ALA A 425 -7.20 -20.44 0.59
C ALA A 425 -8.01 -20.32 1.89
N ASP A 426 -9.15 -19.64 1.84
CA ASP A 426 -10.11 -19.51 2.93
C ASP A 426 -11.52 -19.96 2.51
N PRO A 427 -12.28 -20.67 3.40
CA PRO A 427 -13.59 -21.23 3.04
C PRO A 427 -14.63 -20.19 2.59
N SER A 428 -14.58 -18.98 3.16
CA SER A 428 -15.56 -17.93 2.87
C SER A 428 -15.38 -17.35 1.47
N SER A 429 -14.15 -16.98 1.10
CA SER A 429 -13.83 -16.48 -0.25
C SER A 429 -14.00 -17.57 -1.31
N MET A 430 -13.65 -18.82 -0.96
CA MET A 430 -13.90 -19.97 -1.85
C MET A 430 -15.39 -20.15 -2.14
N LEU A 431 -16.25 -20.14 -1.12
CA LEU A 431 -17.70 -20.28 -1.29
C LEU A 431 -18.29 -19.11 -2.07
N LEU A 432 -17.78 -17.91 -1.83
CA LEU A 432 -18.20 -16.71 -2.55
C LEU A 432 -17.99 -16.85 -4.07
N MET A 433 -16.89 -17.47 -4.49
CA MET A 433 -16.63 -17.74 -5.91
C MET A 433 -17.36 -19.01 -6.42
N ALA A 434 -17.46 -20.05 -5.59
CA ALA A 434 -18.10 -21.30 -6.00
C ALA A 434 -19.61 -21.13 -6.24
N ILE A 435 -20.31 -20.30 -5.45
CA ILE A 435 -21.77 -20.12 -5.55
C ILE A 435 -22.20 -19.64 -6.96
N PRO A 436 -21.65 -18.55 -7.53
CA PRO A 436 -21.95 -18.13 -8.90
C PRO A 436 -21.72 -19.23 -9.95
N LEU A 437 -20.64 -20.00 -9.81
CA LEU A 437 -20.30 -21.06 -10.75
C LEU A 437 -21.26 -22.26 -10.65
N VAL A 438 -21.68 -22.62 -9.44
CA VAL A 438 -22.70 -23.65 -9.22
C VAL A 438 -24.05 -23.20 -9.79
N LEU A 439 -24.41 -21.93 -9.64
CA LEU A 439 -25.60 -21.34 -10.25
C LEU A 439 -25.54 -21.43 -11.78
N LEU A 440 -24.38 -21.16 -12.40
CA LEU A 440 -24.21 -21.35 -13.84
C LEU A 440 -24.38 -22.81 -14.27
N TYR A 441 -23.85 -23.76 -13.50
CA TYR A 441 -24.01 -25.18 -13.79
C TYR A 441 -25.49 -25.60 -13.80
N PHE A 442 -26.24 -25.28 -12.73
CA PHE A 442 -27.67 -25.57 -12.68
C PHE A 442 -28.48 -24.75 -13.69
N GLY A 443 -28.05 -23.53 -14.00
CA GLY A 443 -28.58 -22.72 -15.08
C GLY A 443 -28.41 -23.40 -16.45
N GLY A 444 -27.26 -24.02 -16.71
CA GLY A 444 -27.00 -24.84 -17.89
C GLY A 444 -27.92 -26.05 -17.98
N VAL A 445 -28.10 -26.79 -16.88
CA VAL A 445 -29.06 -27.90 -16.81
C VAL A 445 -30.49 -27.40 -17.11
N GLY A 446 -30.87 -26.25 -16.53
CA GLY A 446 -32.15 -25.60 -16.79
C GLY A 446 -32.34 -25.20 -18.25
N LEU A 447 -31.28 -24.67 -18.89
CA LEU A 447 -31.27 -24.32 -20.29
C LEU A 447 -31.50 -25.54 -21.20
N CYS A 448 -30.84 -26.67 -20.91
CA CYS A 448 -31.07 -27.94 -21.60
C CYS A 448 -32.53 -28.41 -21.47
N LYS A 449 -33.14 -28.23 -20.29
CA LYS A 449 -34.56 -28.59 -20.06
C LYS A 449 -35.52 -27.68 -20.82
N TRP A 450 -35.21 -26.38 -20.93
CA TRP A 450 -36.06 -25.40 -21.62
C TRP A 450 -35.97 -25.50 -23.15
N MET A 451 -34.84 -25.95 -23.67
CA MET A 451 -34.62 -26.14 -25.11
C MET A 451 -34.49 -27.62 -25.50
N PRO A 452 -35.57 -28.43 -25.35
CA PRO A 452 -35.50 -29.87 -25.54
C PRO A 452 -35.05 -30.27 -26.95
N LYS A 453 -34.31 -31.37 -27.02
CA LYS A 453 -33.74 -31.99 -28.22
C LYS A 453 -34.77 -32.16 -29.35
N ARG A 454 -34.43 -31.78 -30.59
CA ARG A 454 -35.10 -32.36 -31.78
C ARG A 454 -34.61 -33.80 -31.92
N ARG A 455 -35.52 -34.77 -31.97
CA ARG A 455 -35.23 -36.22 -32.02
C ARG A 455 -34.07 -36.49 -33.00
N SER A 456 -32.94 -36.95 -32.47
CA SER A 456 -31.82 -37.44 -33.28
C SER A 456 -32.09 -38.90 -33.66
N PRO A 457 -31.84 -39.33 -34.92
CA PRO A 457 -32.14 -40.69 -35.41
C PRO A 457 -31.45 -41.83 -34.64
N LEU A 458 -30.41 -41.53 -33.85
CA LEU A 458 -29.63 -42.52 -33.10
C LEU A 458 -30.30 -42.98 -31.79
N GLY A 459 -31.37 -42.31 -31.34
CA GLY A 459 -32.06 -42.66 -30.09
C GLY A 459 -32.98 -43.89 -30.16
N SER A 460 -33.18 -44.48 -31.34
CA SER A 460 -34.10 -45.63 -31.54
C SER A 460 -33.40 -47.00 -31.58
N GLY A 461 -32.09 -47.06 -31.36
CA GLY A 461 -31.29 -48.30 -31.51
C GLY A 461 -30.85 -48.97 -30.20
N PHE A 462 -31.12 -48.38 -29.04
CA PHE A 462 -30.63 -48.88 -27.76
C PHE A 462 -31.72 -48.79 -26.67
N ASP A 463 -32.76 -49.61 -26.83
CA ASP A 463 -33.62 -50.00 -25.71
C ASP A 463 -33.07 -51.34 -25.16
N PRO A 464 -32.38 -51.35 -24.00
CA PRO A 464 -32.14 -52.60 -23.30
C PRO A 464 -33.45 -53.06 -22.67
N VAL A 465 -33.94 -54.22 -23.12
CA VAL A 465 -35.06 -54.97 -22.51
C VAL A 465 -34.72 -55.40 -21.09
#